data_AF-A0A847JJ12-F1
#
_entry.id   AF-A0A847JJ12-F1
#
_cell.length_a   1.000
_cell.length_b   1.000
_cell.length_c   1.000
_cell.angle_alpha   90.00
_cell.angle_beta   90.00
_cell.angle_gamma   90.00
#
_symmetry.space_group_name_H-M   'P 1'
#
loop_
_entity.id
_entity.type
_entity.pdbx_description
1 polymer ?
#
loop_
_entity_poly.entity_id
_entity_poly.type
_entity_poly.pdbx_seq_one_letter_code
_entity_poly.pdbx_strand_id
1 'polypeptide(L)'
;MKIVLPVLAATAAFAVPTMASAKQVTFETTLKSYGGNAAYAVLWVTDANGAYKGTLWMAGDRVKYWRHLSDWQRATGGRTSEVDGITG
;
A
#
# COMPACT_ATOMS: atom_id res chain seq x y z
N MET A 1 30.55 -37.45 -18.90
CA MET A 1 30.34 -36.70 -17.64
C MET A 1 30.27 -35.18 -17.88
N LYS A 2 29.46 -34.69 -18.84
CA LYS A 2 29.54 -33.28 -19.29
C LYS A 2 28.26 -32.45 -19.07
N ILE A 3 27.18 -33.09 -18.63
CA ILE A 3 25.86 -32.47 -18.40
C ILE A 3 25.52 -32.33 -16.90
N VAL A 4 26.27 -33.01 -16.02
CA VAL A 4 25.93 -33.05 -14.57
C VAL A 4 26.17 -31.71 -13.88
N LEU A 5 27.24 -31.00 -14.24
CA LEU A 5 27.55 -29.68 -13.68
C LEU A 5 26.50 -28.59 -14.01
N PRO A 6 26.07 -28.40 -15.28
CA PRO A 6 25.08 -27.35 -15.58
C PRO A 6 23.70 -27.62 -14.98
N VAL A 7 23.30 -28.90 -14.83
CA VAL A 7 22.03 -29.27 -14.20
C VAL A 7 22.03 -28.95 -12.70
N LEU A 8 23.16 -29.18 -12.01
CA LEU A 8 23.29 -28.88 -10.59
C LEU A 8 23.24 -27.36 -10.31
N ALA A 9 23.86 -26.56 -11.20
CA ALA A 9 23.81 -25.10 -11.12
C ALA A 9 22.40 -24.55 -11.36
N ALA A 10 21.63 -25.15 -12.27
CA ALA A 10 20.24 -24.76 -12.53
C ALA A 10 19.33 -25.05 -11.32
N THR A 11 19.54 -26.15 -10.59
CA THR A 11 18.75 -26.46 -9.38
C THR A 11 19.06 -25.56 -8.20
N ALA A 12 20.30 -25.06 -8.06
CA ALA A 12 20.67 -24.16 -6.97
C ALA A 12 19.96 -22.79 -7.06
N ALA A 13 19.63 -22.33 -8.28
CA ALA A 13 18.91 -21.07 -8.48
C ALA A 13 17.44 -21.11 -7.99
N PHE A 14 16.82 -22.29 -7.94
CA PHE A 14 15.46 -22.47 -7.41
C PHE A 14 15.40 -22.76 -5.91
N ALA A 15 16.56 -23.04 -5.29
CA ALA A 15 16.65 -23.40 -3.87
C ALA A 15 16.80 -22.18 -2.94
N VAL A 16 16.89 -20.96 -3.48
CA VAL A 16 16.88 -19.74 -2.67
C VAL A 16 15.43 -19.29 -2.53
N PRO A 17 14.74 -19.60 -1.42
CA PRO A 17 13.46 -18.96 -1.15
C PRO A 17 13.70 -17.45 -1.12
N THR A 18 13.07 -16.72 -2.04
CA THR A 18 12.96 -15.27 -1.93
C THR A 18 12.09 -15.00 -0.71
N MET A 19 12.70 -14.97 0.47
CA MET A 19 12.00 -14.66 1.71
C MET A 19 11.62 -13.18 1.66
N ALA A 20 10.45 -12.90 1.12
CA ALA A 20 9.76 -11.64 1.36
C ALA A 20 9.41 -11.61 2.85
N SER A 21 10.31 -11.06 3.66
CA SER A 21 10.09 -10.86 5.08
C SER A 21 9.13 -9.68 5.27
N ALA A 22 7.83 -9.97 5.22
CA ALA A 22 6.81 -9.00 5.56
C ALA A 22 6.71 -8.93 7.09
N LYS A 23 7.31 -7.90 7.69
CA LYS A 23 7.09 -7.61 9.11
C LYS A 23 5.74 -6.93 9.25
N GLN A 24 4.88 -7.45 10.12
CA GLN A 24 3.62 -6.78 10.43
C GLN A 24 3.91 -5.43 11.09
N VAL A 25 3.28 -4.38 10.55
CA VAL A 25 3.31 -3.03 11.10
C VAL A 25 1.88 -2.63 11.39
N THR A 26 1.61 -2.28 12.64
CA THR A 26 0.30 -1.79 13.07
C THR A 26 0.34 -0.27 13.12
N PHE A 27 -0.61 0.36 12.45
CA PHE A 27 -0.83 1.80 12.52
C PHE A 27 -2.11 2.07 13.29
N GLU A 28 -2.01 2.82 14.38
CA GLU A 28 -3.17 3.30 15.14
C GLU A 28 -3.33 4.80 14.91
N THR A 29 -4.53 5.24 14.58
CA THR A 29 -4.87 6.65 14.38
C THR A 29 -6.05 7.02 15.25
N THR A 30 -5.90 8.08 16.03
CA THR A 30 -6.96 8.60 16.89
C THR A 30 -7.29 10.02 16.45
N LEU A 31 -8.46 10.19 15.83
CA LEU A 31 -8.96 11.52 15.53
C LEU A 31 -9.58 12.14 16.80
N LYS A 32 -9.22 13.39 17.07
CA LYS A 32 -9.94 14.17 18.09
C LYS A 32 -11.39 14.34 17.66
N SER A 33 -12.28 14.39 18.65
CA SER A 33 -13.71 14.64 18.40
C SER A 33 -13.86 15.97 17.63
N TYR A 34 -14.39 15.88 16.41
CA TYR A 34 -14.55 16.99 15.49
C TYR A 34 -16.04 17.21 15.24
N GLY A 35 -16.54 18.37 15.65
CA GLY A 35 -17.96 18.74 15.47
C GLY A 35 -18.25 19.50 14.18
N GLY A 36 -17.29 19.57 13.27
CA GLY A 36 -17.44 20.26 11.99
C GLY A 36 -17.98 19.33 10.89
N ASN A 37 -17.56 19.57 9.66
CA ASN A 37 -17.97 18.75 8.52
C ASN A 37 -17.44 17.30 8.63
N ALA A 38 -17.81 16.43 7.68
CA ALA A 38 -17.20 15.12 7.56
C ALA A 38 -15.66 15.21 7.53
N ALA A 39 -14.98 14.46 8.39
CA ALA A 39 -13.53 14.38 8.49
C ALA A 39 -13.01 13.06 7.90
N TYR A 40 -11.86 13.15 7.23
CA TYR A 40 -11.27 12.02 6.52
C TYR A 40 -9.81 11.85 6.90
N ALA A 41 -9.36 10.61 7.03
CA ALA A 41 -7.96 10.26 7.23
C ALA A 41 -7.58 9.15 6.26
N VAL A 42 -6.41 9.27 5.62
CA VAL A 42 -5.92 8.28 4.66
C VAL A 42 -4.46 7.98 4.94
N LEU A 43 -4.12 6.70 4.95
CA LEU A 43 -2.75 6.20 5.01
C LEU A 43 -2.40 5.61 3.64
N TRP A 44 -1.35 6.12 3.01
CA TRP A 44 -0.84 5.62 1.75
C TRP A 44 0.69 5.49 1.79
N VAL A 45 1.23 4.72 0.84
CA VAL A 45 2.67 4.47 0.72
C VAL A 45 3.18 5.13 -0.56
N THR A 46 4.37 5.73 -0.45
CA THR A 46 5.18 6.19 -1.57
C THR A 46 6.52 5.49 -1.56
N ASP A 47 7.20 5.44 -2.70
CA ASP A 47 8.63 5.11 -2.72
C ASP A 47 9.51 6.29 -2.29
N ALA A 48 10.83 6.07 -2.31
CA ALA A 48 11.84 7.06 -1.97
C ALA A 48 11.81 8.31 -2.88
N ASN A 49 11.22 8.21 -4.09
CA ASN A 49 11.06 9.33 -5.01
C ASN A 49 9.71 10.04 -4.85
N GLY A 50 8.90 9.62 -3.86
CA GLY A 50 7.55 10.15 -3.65
C GLY A 50 6.51 9.56 -4.60
N ALA A 51 6.84 8.55 -5.40
CA ALA A 51 5.85 7.94 -6.29
C ALA A 51 4.91 7.03 -5.50
N TYR A 52 3.61 7.24 -5.68
CA TYR A 52 2.55 6.50 -5.04
C TYR A 52 2.63 4.99 -5.34
N LYS A 53 2.46 4.15 -4.31
CA LYS A 53 2.50 2.68 -4.39
C LYS A 53 1.18 2.00 -4.00
N GLY A 54 0.31 2.70 -3.29
CA GLY A 54 -0.95 2.15 -2.84
C GLY A 54 -1.48 2.86 -1.62
N THR A 55 -2.79 2.80 -1.43
CA THR A 55 -3.48 3.23 -0.22
C THR A 55 -3.58 2.02 0.70
N LEU A 56 -3.23 2.18 1.96
CA LEU A 56 -3.30 1.12 2.96
C LEU A 56 -4.64 1.13 3.69
N TRP A 57 -5.15 2.33 3.98
CA TRP A 57 -6.35 2.50 4.77
C TRP A 57 -6.96 3.89 4.58
N MET A 58 -8.29 3.99 4.74
CA MET A 58 -9.04 5.23 4.74
C MET A 58 -10.14 5.16 5.82
N ALA A 59 -10.21 6.18 6.68
CA ALA A 59 -11.39 6.47 7.49
C ALA A 59 -12.17 7.63 6.91
N GLY A 60 -13.48 7.44 6.83
CA GLY A 60 -14.43 8.49 6.57
C GLY A 60 -15.85 7.98 6.67
N ASP A 61 -16.78 8.88 6.91
CA ASP A 61 -18.22 8.63 7.04
C ASP A 61 -18.96 8.61 5.69
N ARG A 62 -18.31 9.03 4.59
CA ARG A 62 -18.97 9.17 3.27
C ARG A 62 -18.11 8.65 2.12
N VAL A 63 -18.68 7.73 1.35
CA VAL A 63 -18.04 6.99 0.24
C VAL A 63 -17.54 7.85 -0.94
N LYS A 64 -17.80 9.17 -0.97
CA LYS A 64 -17.63 9.99 -2.19
C LYS A 64 -16.94 11.35 -1.99
N TYR A 65 -16.54 11.70 -0.76
CA TYR A 65 -16.18 13.08 -0.39
C TYR A 65 -14.71 13.29 -0.03
N TRP A 66 -13.80 12.62 -0.74
CA TRP A 66 -12.35 12.67 -0.50
C TRP A 66 -11.62 13.78 -1.27
N ARG A 67 -12.31 14.56 -2.10
CA ARG A 67 -11.69 15.56 -3.01
C ARG A 67 -10.89 16.66 -2.31
N HIS A 68 -11.04 16.77 -0.99
CA HIS A 68 -10.34 17.75 -0.16
C HIS A 68 -9.00 17.23 0.35
N LEU A 69 -8.70 15.94 0.17
CA LEU A 69 -7.39 15.34 0.48
C LEU A 69 -6.44 15.59 -0.70
N SER A 70 -6.02 16.85 -0.87
CA SER A 70 -5.31 17.31 -2.07
C SER A 70 -4.00 16.57 -2.35
N ASP A 71 -3.22 16.24 -1.31
CA ASP A 71 -1.95 15.54 -1.49
C ASP A 71 -2.15 14.09 -1.91
N TRP A 72 -3.08 13.41 -1.27
CA TRP A 72 -3.43 12.04 -1.61
C TRP A 72 -4.13 11.94 -2.97
N GLN A 73 -5.00 12.90 -3.31
CA GLN A 73 -5.63 12.96 -4.63
C GLN A 73 -4.60 13.22 -5.73
N ARG A 74 -3.58 14.05 -5.47
CA ARG A 74 -2.45 14.23 -6.39
C ARG A 74 -1.64 12.94 -6.54
N ALA A 75 -1.40 12.22 -5.44
CA ALA A 75 -0.65 10.97 -5.43
C ALA A 75 -1.36 9.84 -6.23
N THR A 76 -2.68 9.70 -6.07
CA THR A 76 -3.50 8.67 -6.73
C THR A 76 -3.94 9.05 -8.14
N GLY A 77 -3.86 10.33 -8.50
CA GLY A 77 -4.53 10.87 -9.69
C GLY A 77 -6.06 10.89 -9.58
N GLY A 78 -6.60 10.76 -8.37
CA GLY A 78 -8.05 10.74 -8.11
C GLY A 78 -8.79 9.50 -8.62
N ARG A 79 -8.08 8.38 -8.83
CA ARG A 79 -8.67 7.11 -9.27
C ARG A 79 -9.41 6.42 -8.12
N THR A 80 -10.65 6.00 -8.35
CA THR A 80 -11.45 5.28 -7.33
C THR A 80 -10.94 3.87 -7.07
N SER A 81 -10.30 3.25 -8.06
CA SER A 81 -9.66 1.93 -7.93
C SER A 81 -8.59 1.86 -6.85
N GLU A 82 -8.05 3.01 -6.42
CA GLU A 82 -7.08 3.12 -5.34
C GLU A 82 -7.71 3.12 -3.95
N VAL A 83 -9.04 3.09 -3.88
CA VAL A 83 -9.85 3.22 -2.66
C VAL A 83 -10.88 2.08 -2.56
N ASP A 84 -11.31 1.57 -3.70
CA ASP A 84 -12.36 0.56 -3.78
C ASP A 84 -11.95 -0.70 -2.98
N GLY A 85 -12.72 -1.00 -1.93
CA GLY A 85 -12.47 -2.15 -1.04
C GLY A 85 -11.59 -1.85 0.18
N ILE A 86 -11.10 -0.62 0.33
CA ILE A 86 -10.38 -0.16 1.54
C ILE A 86 -11.38 0.55 2.46
N THR A 87 -12.25 -0.23 3.11
CA THR A 87 -13.10 0.28 4.19
C THR A 87 -12.76 -0.46 5.47
N GLY A 88 -12.30 0.28 6.48
CA GLY A 88 -12.13 -0.18 7.86
C GLY A 88 -12.80 0.79 8.80
#